data_AF-A0AAC8VCE8-F1
#
_entry.id   AF-A0AAC8VCE8-F1
#
_cell.length_a   1.000
_cell.length_b   1.000
_cell.length_c   1.000
_cell.angle_alpha   90.00
_cell.angle_beta   90.00
_cell.angle_gamma   90.00
#
_symmetry.space_group_name_H-M   'P 1'
#
loop_
_entity.id
_entity.type
_entity.pdbx_description
1 polymer ?
#
loop_
_entity_poly.entity_id
_entity_poly.type
_entity_poly.pdbx_seq_one_letter_code
_entity_poly.pdbx_strand_id
1 'polypeptide(L)'
;MKKTDNQLIKKTVIMQKMDQEIKIINEMIKSFDHIMEHIKVLENQAKTDPQAQQKLNKLIHGYQHGEERILYERAMFNIDKLINNPSASLPNNTNKRRKIKNII
;
A
#
# COMPACT_ATOMS: atom_id res chain seq x y z
N MET A 1 14.18 4.67 35.70
CA MET A 1 13.04 4.76 34.75
C MET A 1 12.14 3.56 34.95
N LYS A 2 10.85 3.77 35.22
CA LYS A 2 9.89 2.68 35.45
C LYS A 2 9.51 2.06 34.10
N LYS A 3 9.24 0.75 34.06
CA LYS A 3 8.86 0.01 32.82
C LYS A 3 7.67 0.66 32.08
N THR A 4 6.81 1.37 32.81
CA THR A 4 5.66 2.13 32.33
C THR A 4 6.05 3.31 31.43
N ASP A 5 7.12 4.03 31.76
CA ASP A 5 7.57 5.20 30.99
C ASP A 5 8.09 4.78 29.61
N ASN A 6 8.76 3.63 29.55
CA ASN A 6 9.30 3.05 28.31
C ASN A 6 8.19 2.54 27.37
N GLN A 7 7.10 1.99 27.92
CA GLN A 7 5.92 1.61 27.11
C GLN A 7 5.19 2.82 26.52
N LEU A 8 5.07 3.91 27.29
CA LEU A 8 4.43 5.13 26.83
C LEU A 8 5.21 5.81 25.69
N ILE A 9 6.53 5.88 25.81
CA ILE A 9 7.42 6.41 24.76
C ILE A 9 7.28 5.57 23.49
N LYS A 10 7.32 4.23 23.60
CA LYS A 10 7.17 3.33 22.45
C LYS A 10 5.82 3.53 21.74
N LYS A 11 4.73 3.65 22.49
CA LYS A 11 3.39 3.89 21.90
C LYS A 11 3.36 5.21 21.15
N THR A 12 3.93 6.26 21.72
CA THR A 12 3.97 7.61 21.12
C THR A 12 4.74 7.61 19.81
N VAL A 13 5.92 6.99 19.77
CA VAL A 13 6.74 6.87 18.55
C VAL A 13 6.02 6.08 17.46
N ILE A 14 5.29 5.01 17.83
CA ILE A 14 4.50 4.22 16.87
C ILE A 14 3.37 5.08 16.27
N MET A 15 2.64 5.82 17.10
CA MET A 15 1.56 6.70 16.61
C MET A 15 2.10 7.78 15.66
N GLN A 16 3.20 8.43 16.01
CA GLN A 16 3.84 9.43 15.13
C GLN A 16 4.24 8.86 13.77
N LYS A 17 4.76 7.63 13.74
CA LYS A 17 5.11 6.96 12.48
C LYS A 17 3.85 6.63 11.66
N MET A 18 2.78 6.17 12.29
CA MET A 18 1.52 5.91 11.60
C MET A 18 0.95 7.19 10.97
N ASP A 19 0.97 8.30 11.69
CA ASP A 19 0.49 9.59 11.17
C ASP A 19 1.33 10.07 9.97
N GLN A 20 2.65 9.82 10.01
CA GLN A 20 3.53 10.11 8.88
C GLN A 20 3.21 9.27 7.65
N GLU A 21 3.05 7.95 7.80
CA GLU A 21 2.68 7.05 6.71
C GLU A 21 1.32 7.44 6.09
N ILE A 22 0.32 7.74 6.93
CA ILE A 22 -1.00 8.21 6.47
C ILE A 22 -0.86 9.52 5.68
N LYS A 23 -0.03 10.46 6.15
CA LYS A 23 0.22 11.72 5.45
C LYS A 23 0.86 11.48 4.08
N ILE A 24 1.87 10.63 4.00
CA ILE A 24 2.54 10.28 2.73
C ILE A 24 1.54 9.68 1.75
N ILE A 25 0.73 8.71 2.18
CA ILE A 25 -0.30 8.09 1.34
C ILE A 25 -1.30 9.14 0.83
N ASN A 26 -1.73 10.06 1.69
CA ASN A 26 -2.66 11.13 1.28
C ASN A 26 -2.04 12.09 0.25
N GLU A 27 -0.75 12.42 0.38
CA GLU A 27 -0.04 13.24 -0.60
C GLU A 27 0.11 12.50 -1.94
N MET A 28 0.41 11.18 -1.90
CA MET A 28 0.43 10.35 -3.10
C MET A 28 -0.94 10.31 -3.79
N ILE A 29 -2.04 10.13 -3.05
CA ILE A 29 -3.40 10.15 -3.62
C ILE A 29 -3.70 11.50 -4.28
N LYS A 30 -3.36 12.62 -3.65
CA LYS A 30 -3.53 13.95 -4.25
C LYS A 30 -2.74 14.13 -5.54
N SER A 31 -1.57 13.50 -5.66
CA SER A 31 -0.79 13.57 -6.90
C SER A 31 -1.51 12.92 -8.10
N PHE A 32 -2.46 12.01 -7.86
CA PHE A 32 -3.27 11.42 -8.94
C PHE A 32 -4.23 12.43 -9.59
N ASP A 33 -4.64 13.51 -8.92
CA ASP A 33 -5.45 14.55 -9.54
C ASP A 33 -4.72 15.17 -10.75
N HIS A 34 -3.42 15.41 -10.59
CA HIS A 34 -2.58 15.92 -11.68
C HIS A 34 -2.33 14.88 -12.78
N ILE A 35 -2.21 13.60 -12.43
CA ILE A 35 -2.13 12.51 -13.41
C ILE A 35 -3.42 12.44 -14.23
N MET A 36 -4.58 12.60 -13.60
CA MET A 36 -5.88 12.62 -14.27
C MET A 36 -6.02 13.79 -15.25
N GLU A 37 -5.48 14.97 -14.93
CA GLU A 37 -5.41 16.08 -15.87
C GLU A 37 -4.59 15.74 -17.12
N HIS A 38 -3.42 15.12 -16.93
CA HIS A 38 -2.59 14.67 -18.05
C HIS A 38 -3.26 13.60 -18.91
N ILE A 39 -4.00 12.66 -18.29
CA ILE A 39 -4.77 11.65 -19.03
C ILE A 39 -5.82 12.33 -19.91
N LYS A 40 -6.56 13.34 -19.40
CA LYS A 40 -7.54 14.09 -20.21
C LYS A 40 -6.91 14.80 -21.41
N VAL A 41 -5.71 15.36 -21.23
CA VAL A 41 -4.95 15.96 -22.34
C VAL A 41 -4.58 14.89 -23.37
N LEU A 42 -4.07 13.74 -22.91
CA LEU A 42 -3.72 12.61 -23.77
C LEU A 42 -4.93 12.06 -24.52
N GLU A 43 -6.10 11.94 -23.87
CA GLU A 43 -7.36 11.54 -24.50
C GLU A 43 -7.80 12.50 -25.60
N ASN A 44 -7.63 13.80 -25.39
CA ASN A 44 -7.95 14.79 -26.42
C ASN A 44 -6.98 14.71 -27.60
N GLN A 45 -5.68 14.50 -27.34
CA GLN A 45 -4.67 14.31 -28.39
C GLN A 45 -4.91 13.02 -29.18
N ALA A 46 -5.32 11.95 -28.51
CA ALA A 46 -5.57 10.64 -29.11
C ALA A 46 -6.66 10.65 -30.20
N LYS A 47 -7.60 11.62 -30.15
CA LYS A 47 -8.63 11.80 -31.19
C LYS A 47 -8.05 12.13 -32.57
N THR A 48 -6.88 12.75 -32.61
CA THR A 48 -6.27 13.27 -33.84
C THR A 48 -4.87 12.69 -34.10
N ASP A 49 -4.17 12.25 -33.07
CA ASP A 49 -2.82 11.68 -33.16
C ASP A 49 -2.81 10.17 -32.86
N PRO A 50 -2.50 9.32 -33.85
CA PRO A 50 -2.37 7.87 -33.68
C PRO A 50 -1.31 7.46 -32.65
N GLN A 51 -0.24 8.24 -32.46
CA GLN A 51 0.79 7.93 -31.45
C GLN A 51 0.25 8.16 -30.04
N ALA A 52 -0.49 9.24 -29.82
CA ALA A 52 -1.20 9.50 -28.58
C ALA A 52 -2.24 8.40 -28.29
N GLN A 53 -2.98 7.96 -29.30
CA GLN A 53 -3.92 6.84 -29.16
C GLN A 53 -3.24 5.53 -28.74
N GLN A 54 -2.08 5.21 -29.32
CA GLN A 54 -1.32 4.02 -28.91
C GLN A 54 -0.84 4.10 -27.46
N LYS A 55 -0.38 5.29 -27.02
CA LYS A 55 0.03 5.50 -25.62
C LYS A 55 -1.15 5.34 -24.67
N LEU A 56 -2.31 5.92 -25.01
CA LEU A 56 -3.54 5.77 -24.23
C LEU A 56 -3.98 4.30 -24.13
N ASN A 57 -3.96 3.57 -25.25
CA ASN A 57 -4.32 2.14 -25.25
C ASN A 57 -3.39 1.29 -24.37
N LYS A 58 -2.08 1.58 -24.38
CA LYS A 58 -1.12 0.92 -23.48
C LYS A 58 -1.42 1.21 -22.01
N LEU A 59 -1.72 2.48 -21.69
CA LEU A 59 -2.09 2.90 -20.34
C LEU A 59 -3.34 2.15 -19.88
N ILE A 60 -4.41 2.15 -20.68
CA ILE A 60 -5.67 1.43 -20.38
C ILE A 60 -5.40 -0.05 -20.13
N HIS A 61 -4.63 -0.70 -21.01
CA HIS A 61 -4.29 -2.11 -20.85
C HIS A 61 -3.50 -2.36 -19.55
N GLY A 62 -2.55 -1.49 -19.20
CA GLY A 62 -1.81 -1.55 -17.95
C GLY A 62 -2.71 -1.54 -16.71
N TYR A 63 -3.65 -0.60 -16.66
CA TYR A 63 -4.61 -0.48 -15.55
C TYR A 63 -5.69 -1.57 -15.52
N GLN A 64 -5.95 -2.27 -16.63
CA GLN A 64 -6.94 -3.34 -16.70
C GLN A 64 -6.36 -4.73 -16.47
N HIS A 65 -5.14 -4.99 -16.94
CA HIS A 65 -4.56 -6.32 -17.00
C HIS A 65 -3.04 -6.37 -16.71
N GLY A 66 -2.38 -5.22 -16.63
CA GLY A 66 -0.93 -5.11 -16.47
C GLY A 66 -0.46 -4.90 -15.04
N GLU A 67 0.76 -4.38 -14.92
CA GLU A 67 1.44 -4.18 -13.64
C GLU A 67 0.76 -3.11 -12.78
N GLU A 68 0.21 -2.07 -13.40
CA GLU A 68 -0.49 -0.99 -12.71
C GLU A 68 -1.68 -1.52 -11.92
N ARG A 69 -2.43 -2.48 -12.50
CA ARG A 69 -3.53 -3.15 -11.81
C ARG A 69 -3.04 -3.98 -10.62
N ILE A 70 -1.98 -4.77 -10.81
CA ILE A 70 -1.43 -5.64 -9.76
C ILE A 70 -0.95 -4.81 -8.57
N LEU A 71 -0.29 -3.67 -8.83
CA LEU A 71 0.17 -2.75 -7.80
C LEU A 71 -1.02 -2.14 -7.04
N TYR A 72 -2.07 -1.72 -7.75
CA TYR A 72 -3.30 -1.22 -7.14
C TYR A 72 -3.98 -2.27 -6.26
N GLU A 73 -4.24 -3.47 -6.78
CA GLU A 73 -4.88 -4.55 -6.04
C GLU A 73 -4.08 -4.96 -4.80
N ARG A 74 -2.75 -5.02 -4.92
CA ARG A 74 -1.86 -5.33 -3.79
C ARG A 74 -1.89 -4.25 -2.71
N ALA A 75 -1.89 -2.98 -3.10
CA ALA A 75 -2.01 -1.87 -2.16
C ALA A 75 -3.35 -1.94 -1.42
N MET A 76 -4.45 -2.17 -2.15
CA MET A 76 -5.78 -2.28 -1.56
C MET A 76 -5.92 -3.48 -0.62
N PHE A 77 -5.39 -4.64 -1.02
CA PHE A 77 -5.36 -5.83 -0.18
C PHE A 77 -4.64 -5.58 1.17
N ASN A 78 -3.53 -4.85 1.15
CA ASN A 78 -2.81 -4.52 2.38
C ASN A 78 -3.61 -3.55 3.28
N ILE A 79 -4.30 -2.57 2.69
CA ILE A 79 -5.19 -1.66 3.42
C ILE A 79 -6.34 -2.44 4.05
N ASP A 80 -7.02 -3.30 3.29
CA ASP A 80 -8.11 -4.13 3.79
C ASP A 80 -7.64 -5.04 4.93
N LYS A 81 -6.43 -5.60 4.83
CA LYS A 81 -5.84 -6.42 5.90
C LYS A 81 -5.59 -5.60 7.17
N LEU A 82 -5.14 -4.35 7.04
CA LEU A 82 -4.92 -3.46 8.18
C LEU A 82 -6.24 -3.07 8.87
N ILE A 83 -7.30 -2.83 8.10
CA ILE A 83 -8.62 -2.42 8.64
C ILE A 83 -9.37 -3.62 9.24
N ASN A 84 -9.48 -4.71 8.48
CA ASN A 84 -10.34 -5.84 8.84
C ASN A 84 -9.68 -6.85 9.77
N ASN A 85 -8.34 -6.86 9.87
CA ASN A 85 -7.64 -7.78 10.74
C ASN A 85 -6.39 -7.16 11.41
N PRO A 86 -6.57 -6.11 12.24
CA PRO A 86 -5.47 -5.40 12.89
C PRO A 86 -4.60 -6.31 13.78
N SER A 87 -5.13 -7.45 14.21
CA SER A 87 -4.43 -8.44 15.05
C SER A 87 -3.58 -9.44 14.24
N ALA A 88 -3.87 -9.67 12.95
CA ALA A 88 -3.14 -10.60 12.09
C ALA A 88 -1.88 -9.98 11.43
N SER A 89 -1.63 -8.69 11.67
CA SER A 89 -0.41 -7.98 11.29
C SER A 89 0.69 -8.08 12.36
N LEU A 90 0.36 -8.56 13.57
CA LEU A 90 1.35 -8.94 14.57
C LEU A 90 1.99 -10.27 14.12
N PRO A 91 3.33 -10.38 14.07
CA PRO A 91 3.97 -11.66 13.80
C PRO A 91 3.50 -12.63 14.88
N ASN A 92 2.83 -13.71 14.47
CA ASN A 92 2.52 -14.84 15.33
C ASN A 92 3.82 -15.27 16.03
N ASN A 93 4.01 -14.87 17.28
CA ASN A 93 5.07 -15.38 18.14
C ASN A 93 4.65 -16.78 18.60
N THR A 94 4.48 -17.70 17.64
CA THR A 94 4.43 -19.12 17.93
C THR A 94 5.86 -19.63 17.99
N ASN A 95 6.60 -19.22 19.03
CA ASN A 95 7.68 -20.05 19.56
C ASN A 95 7.06 -21.32 20.16
N LYS A 96 6.51 -22.19 19.29
CA LYS A 96 6.24 -23.58 19.62
C LYS A 96 7.62 -24.24 19.72
N ARG A 97 8.20 -24.20 20.92
CA ARG A 97 9.30 -25.10 21.31
C ARG A 97 8.88 -26.52 20.91
N ARG A 98 9.45 -27.05 19.84
CA ARG A 98 9.38 -28.48 19.53
C ARG A 98 10.07 -29.20 20.69
N LYS A 99 9.29 -29.77 21.61
CA LYS A 99 9.80 -30.77 22.56
C LYS A 99 10.17 -31.99 21.72
N ILE A 100 11.45 -32.15 21.42
CA ILE A 100 12.00 -33.43 20.96
C ILE A 100 11.87 -34.38 22.15
N LYS A 101 10.95 -35.35 22.06
CA LYS A 101 10.96 -36.50 22.97
C LYS A 101 12.09 -37.42 22.47
N ASN A 102 13.19 -37.45 23.19
CA ASN A 102 14.15 -38.55 23.06
C ASN A 102 13.45 -39.82 23.53
N ILE A 103 13.31 -40.78 22.63
CA ILE A 103 12.95 -42.16 22.97
C ILE A 103 14.29 -42.87 23.19
N ILE A 104 14.46 -43.41 24.40
CA ILE A 104 15.54 -44.34 24.78
C ILE A 104 15.22 -45.70 24.18
#